data_AF-A0A9X4JVP8-F1
#
_entry.id   AF-A0A9X4JVP8-F1
#
_cell.length_a   1.000
_cell.length_b   1.000
_cell.length_c   1.000
_cell.angle_alpha   90.00
_cell.angle_beta   90.00
_cell.angle_gamma   90.00
#
_symmetry.space_group_name_H-M   'P 1'
#
loop_
_entity.id
_entity.type
_entity.pdbx_description
1 polymer ?
#
loop_
_entity_poly.entity_id
_entity_poly.type
_entity_poly.pdbx_seq_one_letter_code
_entity_poly.pdbx_strand_id
1 'polypeptide(L)'
;MDPVGDKAGFYNSGNARLMREKVMGSLGQKQILYRLITIAAVFGIWQLAANHYHSEFLMPSPWKTMVTLTSVVHDPDVLKNLLLTLKRVLTGFLYAMAIGIPLGFLMGYSKAAMQMLDPLIDSLRQIPIMAWVPLTIVWFGLGDGPTVFLIAFTGTFPIIMNTIAGVQKISGDYYNAARSMGAGPWSIFAHIIVPASLPDILIGGRIAVGLGWMSVI
;
A
#
# COMPACT_ATOMS: atom_id res chain seq x y z
N MET A 1 32.62 48.86 40.01
CA MET A 1 33.19 47.53 40.23
C MET A 1 32.03 46.57 40.41
N ASP A 2 31.68 45.63 39.55
CA ASP A 2 31.84 45.41 38.12
C ASP A 2 30.58 44.62 37.70
N PRO A 3 30.13 44.72 36.44
CA PRO A 3 28.85 44.17 36.01
C PRO A 3 28.99 42.67 35.69
N VAL A 4 28.16 41.83 36.32
CA VAL A 4 27.99 40.43 35.87
C VAL A 4 27.16 40.45 34.59
N GLY A 5 27.87 40.67 33.48
CA GLY A 5 27.35 40.58 32.12
C GLY A 5 26.90 39.16 31.78
N ASP A 6 25.65 39.09 31.35
CA ASP A 6 25.16 38.30 30.21
C ASP A 6 26.12 37.20 29.70
N LYS A 7 25.93 35.97 30.21
CA LYS A 7 26.53 34.75 29.66
C LYS A 7 25.55 34.00 28.73
N ALA A 8 24.55 34.67 28.16
CA ALA A 8 23.53 34.03 27.31
C ALA A 8 23.66 34.36 25.81
N GLY A 9 24.59 35.21 25.40
CA GLY A 9 24.88 35.48 23.99
C GLY A 9 26.12 34.72 23.51
N PHE A 10 26.07 34.12 22.32
CA PHE A 10 27.20 33.51 21.59
C PHE A 10 27.52 32.03 21.84
N TYR A 11 26.51 31.16 21.98
CA TYR A 11 26.67 29.82 21.41
C TYR A 11 26.62 29.95 19.88
N ASN A 12 27.77 29.79 19.25
CA ASN A 12 28.05 30.00 17.83
C ASN A 12 27.17 29.11 16.93
N SER A 13 25.98 29.61 16.61
CA SER A 13 24.95 28.93 15.81
C SER A 13 25.41 28.65 14.37
N GLY A 14 26.34 29.45 13.84
CA GLY A 14 26.95 29.26 12.52
C GLY A 14 27.85 28.01 12.45
N ASN A 15 28.74 27.84 13.43
CA ASN A 15 29.65 26.69 13.46
C ASN A 15 28.93 25.36 13.70
N ALA A 16 27.89 25.37 14.54
CA ALA A 16 27.06 24.17 14.77
C ALA A 16 26.29 23.76 13.51
N ARG A 17 25.82 24.72 12.72
CA ARG A 17 25.13 24.47 11.44
C ARG A 17 26.07 23.86 10.41
N LEU A 18 27.27 24.41 10.24
CA LEU A 18 28.28 23.92 9.29
C LEU A 18 28.76 22.50 9.65
N MET A 19 28.99 22.23 10.93
CA MET A 19 29.34 20.88 11.41
C MET A 19 28.22 19.86 11.15
N ARG A 20 26.97 20.23 11.43
CA ARG A 20 25.79 19.38 11.17
C ARG A 20 25.63 19.08 9.68
N GLU A 21 25.82 20.07 8.82
CA GLU A 21 25.72 19.93 7.37
C GLU A 21 26.82 19.03 6.80
N LYS A 22 28.06 19.16 7.30
CA LYS A 22 29.19 18.31 6.89
C LYS A 22 29.04 16.86 7.37
N VAL A 23 28.56 16.66 8.60
CA VAL A 23 28.30 15.32 9.15
C VAL A 23 27.12 14.66 8.42
N MET A 24 26.01 15.36 8.22
CA MET A 24 24.85 14.86 7.47
C MET A 24 25.20 14.51 6.01
N GLY A 25 26.02 15.33 5.36
CA GLY A 25 26.54 15.04 4.01
C GLY A 25 27.38 13.77 3.96
N SER A 26 28.28 13.58 4.94
CA SER A 26 29.13 12.38 5.02
C SER A 26 28.34 11.10 5.33
N LEU A 27 27.27 11.20 6.14
CA LEU A 27 26.37 10.08 6.45
C LEU A 27 25.53 9.69 5.22
N GLY A 28 25.02 10.67 4.46
CA GLY A 28 24.30 10.42 3.21
C GLY A 28 25.18 9.77 2.14
N GLN A 29 26.43 10.20 2.02
CA GLN A 29 27.39 9.64 1.06
C GLN A 29 27.77 8.19 1.41
N LYS A 30 28.00 7.88 2.68
CA LYS A 30 28.21 6.50 3.15
C LYS A 30 26.97 5.63 2.92
N GLN A 31 25.77 6.16 3.15
CA GLN A 31 24.54 5.40 2.93
C GLN A 31 24.31 5.07 1.46
N ILE A 32 24.59 5.99 0.54
CA ILE A 32 24.53 5.75 -0.90
C ILE A 32 25.56 4.70 -1.30
N LEU A 33 26.80 4.80 -0.79
CA LEU A 33 27.84 3.82 -1.05
C LEU A 33 27.43 2.41 -0.61
N TYR A 34 26.88 2.26 0.60
CA TYR A 34 26.39 0.96 1.07
C TYR A 34 25.25 0.41 0.20
N ARG A 35 24.31 1.26 -0.24
CA ARG A 35 23.23 0.85 -1.16
C ARG A 35 23.80 0.36 -2.50
N LEU A 36 24.77 1.07 -3.07
CA LEU A 36 25.41 0.68 -4.33
C LEU A 36 26.21 -0.62 -4.19
N ILE A 37 26.95 -0.80 -3.09
CA ILE A 37 27.68 -2.03 -2.80
C ILE A 37 26.72 -3.21 -2.70
N THR A 38 25.61 -3.07 -1.97
CA THR A 38 24.61 -4.14 -1.86
C THR A 38 24.02 -4.50 -3.22
N ILE A 39 23.65 -3.50 -4.03
CA ILE A 39 23.12 -3.74 -5.39
C ILE A 39 24.19 -4.46 -6.23
N ALA A 40 25.42 -3.96 -6.26
CA ALA A 40 26.51 -4.56 -7.03
C ALA A 40 26.81 -5.99 -6.58
N ALA A 41 26.78 -6.26 -5.28
CA ALA A 41 26.98 -7.61 -4.72
C ALA A 41 25.88 -8.57 -5.18
N VAL A 42 24.61 -8.15 -5.17
CA VAL A 42 23.49 -8.98 -5.66
C VAL A 42 23.66 -9.31 -7.14
N PHE A 43 23.95 -8.32 -7.98
CA PHE A 43 24.18 -8.55 -9.41
C PHE A 43 25.44 -9.40 -9.68
N GLY A 44 26.50 -9.21 -8.90
CA GLY A 44 27.72 -10.01 -8.99
C GLY A 44 27.47 -11.47 -8.64
N ILE A 45 26.77 -11.74 -7.53
CA ILE A 45 26.40 -13.10 -7.12
C ILE A 45 25.51 -13.75 -8.18
N TRP A 46 24.53 -13.03 -8.72
CA TRP A 46 23.66 -13.54 -9.78
C TRP A 46 24.45 -13.87 -11.06
N GLN A 47 25.37 -13.01 -11.48
CA GLN A 47 26.22 -13.27 -12.66
C GLN A 47 27.11 -14.49 -12.45
N LEU A 48 27.73 -14.63 -11.27
CA LEU A 48 28.57 -15.78 -10.94
C LEU A 48 27.77 -17.08 -10.93
N ALA A 49 26.56 -17.05 -10.36
CA ALA A 49 25.69 -18.21 -10.35
C ALA A 49 25.22 -18.57 -11.78
N ALA A 50 24.81 -17.60 -12.60
CA ALA A 50 24.46 -17.83 -14.00
C ALA A 50 25.62 -18.48 -14.79
N ASN A 51 26.85 -18.03 -14.55
CA ASN A 51 28.05 -18.62 -15.15
C ASN A 51 28.32 -20.05 -14.63
N HIS A 52 27.96 -20.37 -13.38
CA HIS A 52 28.15 -21.70 -12.81
C HIS A 52 27.17 -22.74 -13.36
N TYR A 53 25.89 -22.37 -13.50
CA TYR A 53 24.84 -23.31 -13.91
C TYR A 53 24.82 -23.61 -15.42
N HIS A 54 25.51 -22.81 -16.26
CA HIS A 54 25.66 -23.00 -17.72
C HIS A 54 24.35 -23.27 -18.49
N SER A 55 23.20 -22.95 -17.91
CA SER A 55 21.87 -23.17 -18.47
C SER A 55 21.11 -21.86 -18.45
N GLU A 56 20.94 -21.26 -19.62
CA GLU A 56 20.21 -20.00 -19.77
C GLU A 56 18.72 -20.13 -19.44
N PHE A 57 18.18 -21.35 -19.55
CA PHE A 57 16.80 -21.65 -19.17
C PHE A 57 16.60 -21.64 -17.66
N LEU A 58 17.57 -22.18 -16.90
CA LEU A 58 17.49 -22.26 -15.44
C LEU A 58 17.99 -20.98 -14.75
N MET A 59 19.05 -20.36 -15.29
CA MET A 59 19.68 -19.20 -14.67
C MET A 59 20.23 -18.22 -15.72
N PRO A 60 19.36 -17.39 -16.34
CA PRO A 60 19.81 -16.37 -17.28
C PRO A 60 20.70 -15.35 -16.56
N SER A 61 21.71 -14.83 -17.27
CA SER A 61 22.59 -13.81 -16.71
C SER A 61 21.87 -12.46 -16.55
N PRO A 62 22.26 -11.63 -15.57
CA PRO A 62 21.72 -10.28 -15.43
C PRO A 62 21.90 -9.45 -16.69
N TRP A 63 23.08 -9.57 -17.34
CA TRP A 63 23.37 -8.84 -18.58
C TRP A 63 22.40 -9.21 -19.70
N LYS A 64 22.23 -10.51 -19.96
CA LYS A 64 21.32 -10.98 -21.01
C LYS A 64 19.87 -10.58 -20.71
N THR A 65 19.47 -10.65 -19.44
CA THR A 65 18.14 -10.22 -19.01
C THR A 65 17.90 -8.73 -19.29
N MET A 66 18.88 -7.86 -19.03
CA MET A 66 18.77 -6.42 -19.35
C MET A 66 18.67 -6.15 -20.85
N VAL A 67 19.42 -6.87 -21.68
CA VAL A 67 19.33 -6.73 -23.15
C VAL A 67 17.98 -7.23 -23.67
N THR A 68 17.50 -8.38 -23.20
CA THR A 68 16.18 -8.92 -23.59
C THR A 68 15.03 -8.04 -23.11
N LEU A 69 15.21 -7.28 -22.02
CA LEU A 69 14.19 -6.35 -21.54
C LEU A 69 13.80 -5.33 -22.62
N THR A 70 14.75 -4.85 -23.43
CA THR A 70 14.44 -3.87 -24.48
C THR A 70 13.59 -4.46 -25.60
N SER A 71 13.75 -5.74 -25.94
CA SER A 71 12.88 -6.39 -26.93
C SER A 71 11.49 -6.68 -26.35
N VAL A 72 11.42 -7.10 -25.09
CA VAL A 72 10.16 -7.42 -24.39
C VAL A 72 9.26 -6.18 -24.23
N VAL A 73 9.84 -5.02 -23.92
CA VAL A 73 9.07 -3.77 -23.74
C VAL A 73 8.46 -3.25 -25.06
N HIS A 74 9.04 -3.61 -26.20
CA HIS A 74 8.51 -3.24 -27.52
C HIS A 74 7.60 -4.32 -28.15
N ASP A 75 7.46 -5.48 -27.50
CA ASP A 75 6.63 -6.56 -27.98
C ASP A 75 5.13 -6.22 -27.78
N PRO A 76 4.33 -6.11 -28.87
CA PRO A 76 2.91 -5.80 -28.77
C PRO A 76 2.11 -6.80 -27.94
N ASP A 77 2.46 -8.09 -27.97
CA ASP A 77 1.75 -9.12 -27.23
C ASP A 77 2.03 -9.01 -25.73
N VAL A 78 3.27 -8.69 -25.36
CA VAL A 78 3.65 -8.41 -23.97
C VAL A 78 2.88 -7.19 -23.44
N LEU A 79 2.87 -6.10 -24.20
CA LEU A 79 2.16 -4.88 -23.82
C LEU A 79 0.64 -5.12 -23.70
N LYS A 80 0.07 -5.89 -24.63
CA LYS A 80 -1.35 -6.28 -24.58
C LYS A 80 -1.65 -7.10 -23.32
N ASN A 81 -0.84 -8.11 -23.01
CA ASN A 81 -1.02 -8.94 -21.82
C ASN A 81 -0.83 -8.13 -20.53
N LEU A 82 0.13 -7.21 -20.49
CA LEU A 82 0.33 -6.29 -19.38
C LEU A 82 -0.92 -5.43 -19.14
N LEU A 83 -1.49 -4.85 -20.20
CA LEU A 83 -2.71 -4.03 -20.13
C LEU A 83 -3.93 -4.85 -19.68
N LEU A 84 -4.06 -6.09 -20.15
CA LEU A 84 -5.14 -6.98 -19.71
C LEU A 84 -5.04 -7.28 -18.22
N THR A 85 -3.84 -7.59 -17.72
CA THR A 85 -3.61 -7.82 -16.29
C THR A 85 -3.88 -6.56 -15.48
N LEU A 86 -3.39 -5.41 -15.93
CA LEU A 86 -3.63 -4.14 -15.25
C LEU A 86 -5.12 -3.79 -15.19
N LYS A 87 -5.85 -4.03 -16.29
CA LYS A 87 -7.30 -3.85 -16.35
C LYS A 87 -8.00 -4.71 -15.29
N ARG A 88 -7.68 -6.01 -15.20
CA ARG A 88 -8.28 -6.93 -14.21
C ARG A 88 -8.02 -6.48 -12.77
N VAL A 89 -6.80 -6.03 -12.48
CA VAL A 89 -6.43 -5.53 -11.15
C VAL A 89 -7.17 -4.24 -10.81
N LEU A 90 -7.23 -3.28 -11.74
CA LEU A 90 -7.95 -2.03 -11.54
C LEU A 90 -9.45 -2.26 -11.38
N THR A 91 -10.08 -3.12 -12.18
CA THR A 91 -11.52 -3.40 -12.06
C THR A 91 -11.83 -4.11 -10.75
N GLY A 92 -11.08 -5.15 -10.38
CA GLY A 92 -11.24 -5.84 -9.11
C GLY A 92 -11.04 -4.92 -7.91
N PHE A 93 -10.02 -4.06 -7.96
CA PHE A 93 -9.76 -3.06 -6.93
C PHE A 93 -10.88 -2.03 -6.80
N LEU A 94 -11.44 -1.55 -7.92
CA LEU A 94 -12.59 -0.63 -7.90
C LEU A 94 -13.81 -1.28 -7.25
N TYR A 95 -14.09 -2.55 -7.55
CA TYR A 95 -15.16 -3.29 -6.86
C TYR A 95 -14.88 -3.46 -5.36
N ALA A 96 -13.64 -3.76 -4.99
CA ALA A 96 -13.25 -3.85 -3.59
C ALA A 96 -13.46 -2.54 -2.83
N MET A 97 -13.12 -1.39 -3.44
CA MET A 97 -13.38 -0.08 -2.85
C MET A 97 -14.88 0.21 -2.77
N ALA A 98 -15.62 -0.06 -3.84
CA ALA A 98 -17.05 0.19 -3.93
C ALA A 98 -17.85 -0.60 -2.88
N ILE A 99 -17.36 -1.77 -2.47
CA ILE A 99 -17.99 -2.61 -1.43
C ILE A 99 -17.40 -2.31 -0.05
N GLY A 100 -16.07 -2.28 0.04
CA GLY A 100 -15.36 -2.22 1.31
C GLY A 100 -15.47 -0.88 2.02
N ILE A 101 -15.49 0.24 1.28
CA ILE A 101 -15.61 1.58 1.88
C ILE A 101 -17.00 1.75 2.51
N PRO A 102 -18.14 1.48 1.82
CA PRO A 102 -19.46 1.59 2.44
C PRO A 102 -19.64 0.66 3.65
N LEU A 103 -19.22 -0.59 3.56
CA LEU A 103 -19.30 -1.53 4.69
C LEU A 103 -18.43 -1.08 5.85
N GLY A 104 -17.22 -0.60 5.56
CA GLY A 104 -16.31 -0.07 6.57
C GLY A 104 -16.87 1.17 7.28
N PHE A 105 -17.51 2.10 6.55
CA PHE A 105 -18.21 3.23 7.19
C PHE A 105 -19.39 2.78 8.03
N LEU A 106 -20.20 1.85 7.52
CA LEU A 106 -21.37 1.32 8.22
C LEU A 106 -20.97 0.68 9.56
N MET A 107 -19.96 -0.19 9.55
CA MET A 107 -19.44 -0.88 10.73
C MET A 107 -18.65 0.05 11.65
N GLY A 108 -17.87 0.98 11.08
CA GLY A 108 -17.09 1.94 11.85
C GLY A 108 -17.97 2.92 12.64
N TYR A 109 -19.10 3.33 12.06
CA TYR A 109 -20.03 4.27 12.68
C TYR A 109 -21.07 3.59 13.61
N SER A 110 -21.52 2.38 13.29
CA SER A 110 -22.58 1.69 14.04
C SER A 110 -22.06 0.47 14.80
N LYS A 111 -22.16 0.52 16.14
CA LYS A 111 -21.83 -0.62 17.02
C LYS A 111 -22.69 -1.86 16.71
N ALA A 112 -23.96 -1.66 16.33
CA ALA A 112 -24.84 -2.76 15.96
C ALA A 112 -24.39 -3.42 14.65
N ALA A 113 -24.06 -2.62 13.63
CA ALA A 113 -23.54 -3.15 12.36
C ALA A 113 -22.21 -3.88 12.56
N MET A 114 -21.33 -3.33 13.42
CA MET A 114 -20.09 -3.99 13.82
C MET A 114 -20.38 -5.37 14.42
N GLN A 115 -21.21 -5.46 15.45
CA GLN A 115 -21.53 -6.74 16.12
C GLN A 115 -22.19 -7.77 15.18
N MET A 116 -22.97 -7.32 14.20
CA MET A 116 -23.68 -8.21 13.27
C MET A 116 -22.78 -8.70 12.12
N LEU A 117 -21.95 -7.83 11.56
CA LEU A 117 -21.17 -8.12 10.35
C LEU A 117 -19.76 -8.65 10.63
N ASP A 118 -19.17 -8.28 11.77
CA ASP A 118 -17.80 -8.66 12.14
C ASP A 118 -17.58 -10.18 12.13
N PRO A 119 -18.47 -11.02 12.72
CA PRO A 119 -18.29 -12.48 12.66
C PRO A 119 -18.31 -13.05 11.24
N LEU A 120 -19.15 -12.48 10.36
CA LEU A 120 -19.26 -12.92 8.97
C LEU A 120 -18.01 -12.52 8.16
N ILE A 121 -17.54 -11.29 8.35
CA ILE A 121 -16.36 -10.76 7.66
C ILE A 121 -15.10 -11.51 8.08
N ASP A 122 -14.93 -11.75 9.38
CA ASP A 122 -13.79 -12.51 9.88
C ASP A 122 -13.82 -13.97 9.41
N SER A 123 -15.00 -14.59 9.35
CA SER A 123 -15.16 -15.95 8.82
C SER A 123 -14.77 -16.04 7.34
N LEU A 124 -15.28 -15.11 6.51
CA LEU A 124 -14.98 -15.11 5.08
C LEU A 124 -13.50 -14.85 4.78
N ARG A 125 -12.85 -13.97 5.56
CA ARG A 125 -11.42 -13.64 5.38
C ARG A 125 -10.50 -14.82 5.68
N GLN A 126 -10.89 -15.74 6.55
CA GLN A 126 -10.07 -16.89 6.92
C GLN A 126 -10.01 -17.96 5.82
N ILE A 127 -10.96 -17.95 4.88
CA ILE A 127 -11.00 -18.92 3.79
C ILE A 127 -9.83 -18.63 2.83
N PRO A 128 -8.92 -19.58 2.59
CA PRO A 128 -7.81 -19.39 1.65
C PRO A 128 -8.32 -18.99 0.26
N ILE A 129 -7.67 -18.00 -0.37
CA ILE A 129 -8.13 -17.48 -1.67
C ILE A 129 -8.18 -18.57 -2.76
N MET A 130 -7.26 -19.53 -2.71
CA MET A 130 -7.20 -20.66 -3.64
C MET A 130 -8.47 -21.54 -3.59
N ALA A 131 -9.16 -21.60 -2.45
CA ALA A 131 -10.41 -22.36 -2.32
C ALA A 131 -11.57 -21.76 -3.15
N TRP A 132 -11.49 -20.46 -3.48
CA TRP A 132 -12.50 -19.77 -4.29
C TRP A 132 -12.31 -19.96 -5.79
N VAL A 133 -11.14 -20.42 -6.25
CA VAL A 133 -10.81 -20.54 -7.68
C VAL A 133 -11.80 -21.45 -8.42
N PRO A 134 -12.09 -22.69 -7.99
CA PRO A 134 -13.01 -23.55 -8.72
C PRO A 134 -14.44 -22.99 -8.76
N LEU A 135 -14.90 -22.42 -7.64
CA LEU A 135 -16.25 -21.87 -7.51
C LEU A 135 -16.46 -20.67 -8.44
N THR A 136 -15.47 -19.78 -8.51
CA THR A 136 -15.53 -18.59 -9.36
C THR A 136 -15.47 -18.94 -10.84
N ILE A 137 -14.74 -20.00 -11.22
CA ILE A 137 -14.79 -20.55 -12.59
C ILE A 137 -16.18 -21.10 -12.92
N VAL A 138 -16.86 -21.76 -11.97
CA VAL A 138 -18.23 -22.23 -12.19
C VAL A 138 -19.21 -21.07 -12.36
N TRP A 139 -19.05 -19.98 -11.60
CA TRP A 139 -19.95 -18.81 -11.68
C TRP A 139 -19.72 -17.94 -12.90
N PHE A 140 -18.47 -17.66 -13.24
CA PHE A 140 -18.10 -16.68 -14.25
C PHE A 140 -17.52 -17.29 -15.53
N GLY A 141 -17.31 -18.60 -15.56
CA GLY A 141 -16.61 -19.29 -16.64
C GLY A 141 -15.10 -19.05 -16.62
N LEU A 142 -14.43 -19.51 -17.67
CA LEU A 142 -13.02 -19.18 -17.93
C LEU A 142 -12.92 -17.76 -18.50
N GLY A 143 -11.93 -16.99 -18.05
CA GLY A 143 -11.67 -15.63 -18.53
C GLY A 143 -11.34 -14.66 -17.40
N ASP A 144 -11.72 -13.39 -17.58
CA ASP A 144 -11.38 -12.31 -16.64
C ASP A 144 -12.21 -12.33 -15.35
N GLY A 145 -13.43 -12.90 -15.41
CA GLY A 145 -14.40 -12.87 -14.32
C GLY A 145 -13.88 -13.44 -13.00
N PRO A 146 -13.35 -14.69 -12.98
CA PRO A 146 -12.77 -15.27 -11.77
C PRO A 146 -11.67 -14.42 -11.16
N THR A 147 -10.69 -13.98 -11.97
CA THR A 147 -9.58 -13.15 -11.50
C THR A 147 -10.08 -11.84 -10.88
N VAL A 148 -11.02 -11.15 -11.53
CA VAL A 148 -11.61 -9.90 -11.03
C VAL A 148 -12.35 -10.12 -9.71
N PHE A 149 -13.11 -11.22 -9.58
CA PHE A 149 -13.78 -11.57 -8.33
C PHE A 149 -12.78 -11.82 -7.20
N LEU A 150 -11.73 -12.61 -7.43
CA LEU A 150 -10.75 -12.95 -6.40
C LEU A 150 -10.00 -11.71 -5.90
N ILE A 151 -9.67 -10.79 -6.82
CA ILE A 151 -9.07 -9.49 -6.46
C ILE A 151 -10.05 -8.65 -5.65
N ALA A 152 -11.31 -8.56 -6.08
CA ALA A 152 -12.34 -7.82 -5.37
C ALA A 152 -12.55 -8.39 -3.95
N PHE A 153 -12.68 -9.71 -3.84
CA PHE A 153 -12.90 -10.43 -2.60
C PHE A 153 -11.75 -10.20 -1.60
N THR A 154 -10.51 -10.47 -2.00
CA THR A 154 -9.33 -10.30 -1.12
C THR A 154 -9.11 -8.84 -0.75
N GLY A 155 -9.30 -7.92 -1.69
CA GLY A 155 -9.11 -6.49 -1.49
C GLY A 155 -10.17 -5.86 -0.57
N THR A 156 -11.39 -6.41 -0.53
CA THR A 156 -12.50 -5.84 0.25
C THR A 156 -12.19 -5.82 1.74
N PHE A 157 -11.61 -6.89 2.28
CA PHE A 157 -11.34 -7.03 3.72
C PHE A 157 -10.39 -5.98 4.31
N PRO A 158 -9.17 -5.75 3.78
CA PRO A 158 -8.30 -4.70 4.31
C PRO A 158 -8.90 -3.30 4.13
N ILE A 159 -9.69 -3.06 3.07
CA ILE A 159 -10.39 -1.78 2.90
C ILE A 159 -11.43 -1.58 4.00
N ILE A 160 -12.26 -2.59 4.30
CA ILE A 160 -13.22 -2.53 5.42
C ILE A 160 -12.49 -2.21 6.72
N MET A 161 -11.46 -2.99 7.05
CA MET A 161 -10.78 -2.89 8.35
C MET A 161 -10.08 -1.54 8.54
N ASN A 162 -9.42 -1.02 7.50
CA ASN A 162 -8.78 0.28 7.58
C ASN A 162 -9.80 1.43 7.58
N THR A 163 -10.93 1.29 6.89
CA THR A 163 -12.01 2.27 6.96
C THR A 163 -12.61 2.32 8.37
N ILE A 164 -12.87 1.16 8.99
CA ILE A 164 -13.32 1.06 10.39
C ILE A 164 -12.34 1.74 11.32
N ALA A 165 -11.04 1.43 11.20
CA ALA A 165 -9.99 2.02 12.01
C ALA A 165 -9.95 3.55 11.87
N GLY A 166 -10.05 4.07 10.64
CA GLY A 166 -10.07 5.50 10.37
C GLY A 166 -11.27 6.21 11.01
N VAL A 167 -12.46 5.60 10.95
CA VAL A 167 -13.68 6.17 11.57
C VAL A 167 -13.58 6.15 13.10
N GLN A 168 -13.14 5.05 13.69
CA GLN A 168 -13.08 4.87 15.15
C GLN A 168 -11.96 5.66 15.82
N LYS A 169 -10.94 6.08 15.07
CA LYS A 169 -9.84 6.93 15.54
C LYS A 169 -10.27 8.38 15.81
N ILE A 170 -11.37 8.83 15.23
CA ILE A 170 -11.89 10.19 15.40
C ILE A 170 -12.41 10.36 16.83
N SER A 171 -11.88 11.35 17.57
CA SER A 171 -12.32 11.59 18.95
C SER A 171 -13.78 12.04 19.02
N GLY A 172 -14.47 11.64 20.09
CA GLY A 172 -15.86 12.05 20.36
C GLY A 172 -16.06 13.57 20.40
N ASP A 173 -15.02 14.32 20.74
CA ASP A 173 -15.05 15.78 20.83
C ASP A 173 -15.36 16.45 19.50
N TYR A 174 -14.88 15.90 18.37
CA TYR A 174 -15.22 16.43 17.05
C TYR A 174 -16.72 16.31 16.76
N TYR A 175 -17.35 15.21 17.18
CA TYR A 175 -18.78 15.00 17.03
C TYR A 175 -19.58 15.96 17.90
N ASN A 176 -19.17 16.13 19.17
CA ASN A 176 -19.83 17.01 20.12
C ASN A 176 -19.71 18.48 19.69
N ALA A 177 -18.51 18.92 19.30
CA ALA A 177 -18.26 20.28 18.83
C ALA A 177 -19.08 20.60 17.56
N ALA A 178 -19.13 19.69 16.59
CA ALA A 178 -19.93 19.88 15.39
C ALA A 178 -21.43 19.98 15.70
N ARG A 179 -21.96 19.14 16.60
CA ARG A 179 -23.36 19.20 17.03
C ARG A 179 -23.68 20.49 17.79
N SER A 180 -22.76 20.99 18.63
CA SER A 180 -22.93 22.28 19.32
C SER A 180 -22.99 23.47 18.36
N MET A 181 -22.37 23.36 17.18
CA MET A 181 -22.49 24.35 16.10
C MET A 181 -23.73 24.13 15.20
N GLY A 182 -24.63 23.21 15.56
CA GLY A 182 -25.85 22.92 14.80
C GLY A 182 -25.62 22.06 13.56
N ALA A 183 -24.47 21.40 13.41
CA ALA A 183 -24.20 20.56 12.25
C ALA A 183 -25.10 19.30 12.24
N GLY A 184 -25.77 19.07 11.12
CA GLY A 184 -26.59 17.87 10.91
C GLY A 184 -25.75 16.60 10.70
N PRO A 185 -26.35 15.40 10.80
CA PRO A 185 -25.64 14.11 10.67
C PRO A 185 -24.90 13.95 9.34
N TRP A 186 -25.50 14.40 8.24
CA TRP A 186 -24.86 14.35 6.92
C TRP A 186 -23.67 15.31 6.83
N SER A 187 -23.76 16.49 7.44
CA SER A 187 -22.64 17.45 7.46
C SER A 187 -21.45 16.87 8.23
N ILE A 188 -21.70 16.22 9.37
CA ILE A 188 -20.68 15.53 10.16
C ILE A 188 -20.05 14.40 9.33
N PHE A 189 -20.87 13.58 8.67
CA PHE A 189 -20.37 12.49 7.84
C PHE A 189 -19.45 12.98 6.71
N ALA A 190 -19.95 13.91 5.87
CA ALA A 190 -19.23 14.36 4.68
C ALA A 190 -18.01 15.25 4.97
N HIS A 191 -18.06 16.08 6.02
CA HIS A 191 -17.01 17.07 6.29
C HIS A 191 -16.06 16.69 7.43
N ILE A 192 -16.40 15.72 8.26
CA ILE A 192 -15.57 15.28 9.39
C ILE A 192 -15.17 13.83 9.20
N ILE A 193 -16.14 12.92 9.08
CA ILE A 193 -15.86 11.48 9.07
C ILE A 193 -15.09 11.07 7.82
N VAL A 194 -15.60 11.40 6.62
CA VAL A 194 -15.00 10.99 5.34
C VAL A 194 -13.58 11.58 5.17
N PRO A 195 -13.31 12.88 5.41
CA PRO A 195 -11.98 13.43 5.23
C PRO A 195 -10.99 12.93 6.28
N ALA A 196 -11.43 12.74 7.54
CA ALA A 196 -10.56 12.27 8.61
C ALA A 196 -10.17 10.79 8.47
N SER A 197 -11.05 9.95 7.90
CA SER A 197 -10.76 8.53 7.67
C SER A 197 -10.01 8.26 6.36
N LEU A 198 -9.94 9.23 5.44
CA LEU A 198 -9.32 9.07 4.13
C LEU A 198 -7.87 8.52 4.18
N PRO A 199 -6.97 8.98 5.06
CA PRO A 199 -5.61 8.44 5.13
C PRO A 199 -5.60 6.93 5.42
N ASP A 200 -6.45 6.46 6.33
CA ASP A 200 -6.55 5.04 6.66
C ASP A 200 -7.21 4.25 5.50
N ILE A 201 -8.25 4.80 4.86
CA ILE A 201 -8.84 4.20 3.65
C ILE A 201 -7.78 3.99 2.56
N LEU A 202 -6.89 4.95 2.35
CA LEU A 202 -5.79 4.86 1.38
C LEU A 202 -4.75 3.79 1.77
N ILE A 203 -4.50 3.58 3.06
CA ILE A 203 -3.67 2.48 3.55
C ILE A 203 -4.34 1.13 3.21
N GLY A 204 -5.64 1.00 3.48
CA GLY A 204 -6.42 -0.19 3.11
C GLY A 204 -6.39 -0.45 1.60
N GLY A 205 -6.54 0.61 0.80
CA GLY A 205 -6.45 0.53 -0.66
C GLY A 205 -5.07 0.09 -1.14
N ARG A 206 -3.98 0.62 -0.56
CA ARG A 206 -2.61 0.19 -0.87
C ARG A 206 -2.40 -1.29 -0.59
N ILE A 207 -2.89 -1.79 0.54
CA ILE A 207 -2.81 -3.20 0.90
C ILE A 207 -3.62 -4.04 -0.09
N ALA A 208 -4.84 -3.62 -0.43
CA ALA A 208 -5.70 -4.29 -1.39
C ALA A 208 -5.07 -4.42 -2.78
N VAL A 209 -4.38 -3.38 -3.28
CA VAL A 209 -3.63 -3.47 -4.54
C VAL A 209 -2.52 -4.53 -4.47
N GLY A 210 -1.79 -4.59 -3.34
CA GLY A 210 -0.76 -5.60 -3.11
C GLY A 210 -1.31 -7.04 -3.13
N LEU A 211 -2.45 -7.26 -2.47
CA LEU A 211 -3.15 -8.56 -2.48
C LEU A 211 -3.73 -8.89 -3.87
N GLY A 212 -4.22 -7.88 -4.58
CA GLY A 212 -4.72 -8.00 -5.94
C GLY A 212 -3.67 -8.55 -6.90
N TRP A 213 -2.42 -8.05 -6.81
CA TRP A 213 -1.31 -8.57 -7.60
C TRP A 213 -1.01 -10.05 -7.34
N MET A 214 -1.11 -10.50 -6.09
CA MET A 214 -0.90 -11.90 -5.72
C MET A 214 -2.06 -12.83 -6.14
N SER A 215 -3.22 -12.25 -6.45
CA SER A 215 -4.43 -12.99 -6.82
C SER A 215 -4.64 -13.06 -8.34
N VAL A 216 -3.73 -12.48 -9.13
CA VAL A 216 -3.72 -12.67 -10.59
C VAL A 216 -3.20 -14.07 -10.88
N ILE A 217 -4.10 -14.96 -11.27
CA ILE A 217 -3.85 -16.36 -11.64
C ILE A 217 -4.48 -16.60 -13.01
#